data_AF-A0A2N6ESE6-F1
#
_entry.id   AF-A0A2N6ESE6-F1
#
_cell.length_a   1.000
_cell.length_b   1.000
_cell.length_c   1.000
_cell.angle_alpha   90.00
_cell.angle_beta   90.00
_cell.angle_gamma   90.00
#
_symmetry.space_group_name_H-M   'P 1'
#
loop_
_entity.id
_entity.type
_entity.pdbx_description
1 polymer ?
#
loop_
_entity_poly.entity_id
_entity_poly.type
_entity_poly.pdbx_seq_one_letter_code
_entity_poly.pdbx_strand_id
1 'polypeptide(L)'
;EKELRQPLSQAQINLRASLAGLVLGGYDGIFGPGTGTFLLLAFMLLLHMSTREASANARIVNSASNVSAFVYFLIQGKVFWPVAVVAICGSICGNWLGSGMVINNADRVVVPVFRFVLTLLMLKCGYDLFIG
;
A
#
# COMPACT_ATOMS: atom_id res chain seq x y z
N GLU A 1 -24.77 15.82 1.63
CA GLU A 1 -24.12 16.22 0.37
C GLU A 1 -23.99 15.02 -0.57
N LYS A 2 -25.11 14.62 -1.18
CA LYS A 2 -25.17 13.63 -2.27
C LYS A 2 -25.19 14.43 -3.58
N GLU A 3 -24.10 15.12 -3.90
CA GLU A 3 -24.01 15.82 -5.18
C GLU A 3 -23.78 14.82 -6.32
N LEU A 4 -24.87 14.46 -6.98
CA LEU A 4 -25.06 14.67 -8.42
C LEU A 4 -23.82 14.42 -9.32
N ARG A 5 -23.29 13.20 -9.35
CA ARG A 5 -22.35 12.78 -10.41
C ARG A 5 -23.00 11.71 -11.27
N GLN A 6 -23.10 12.01 -12.57
CA GLN A 6 -23.69 11.12 -13.57
C GLN A 6 -23.05 9.72 -13.51
N PRO A 7 -23.82 8.63 -13.67
CA PRO A 7 -23.24 7.30 -13.75
C PRO A 7 -22.26 7.28 -14.92
N LEU A 8 -20.99 7.04 -14.63
CA LEU A 8 -19.95 6.94 -15.65
C LEU A 8 -20.26 5.78 -16.58
N SER A 9 -20.15 5.99 -17.89
CA SER A 9 -20.27 4.91 -18.86
C SER A 9 -19.11 3.91 -18.66
N GLN A 10 -19.36 2.62 -18.87
CA GLN A 10 -18.37 1.56 -18.64
C GLN A 10 -17.05 1.81 -19.40
N ALA A 11 -17.13 2.41 -20.59
CA ALA A 11 -15.94 2.79 -21.36
C ALA A 11 -15.08 3.86 -20.64
N GLN A 12 -15.73 4.83 -19.97
CA GLN A 12 -15.04 5.88 -19.24
C GLN A 12 -14.39 5.35 -17.95
N ILE A 13 -15.07 4.43 -17.27
CA ILE A 13 -14.53 3.77 -16.06
C ILE A 13 -13.27 3.00 -16.43
N ASN A 14 -13.33 2.16 -17.46
CA ASN A 14 -12.19 1.35 -17.88
C ASN A 14 -11.01 2.21 -18.33
N LEU A 15 -11.27 3.28 -19.10
CA LEU A 15 -10.23 4.20 -19.53
C LEU A 15 -9.56 4.91 -18.34
N ARG A 16 -10.36 5.48 -17.44
CA ARG A 16 -9.85 6.21 -16.26
C ARG A 16 -9.12 5.29 -15.29
N ALA A 17 -9.64 4.09 -15.06
CA ALA A 17 -9.00 3.07 -14.22
C ALA A 17 -7.65 2.65 -14.80
N SER A 18 -7.60 2.41 -16.11
CA SER A 18 -6.37 2.00 -16.79
C SER A 18 -5.30 3.09 -16.75
N LEU A 19 -5.69 4.34 -17.00
CA LEU A 19 -4.78 5.49 -16.90
C LEU A 19 -4.27 5.70 -15.47
N ALA A 20 -5.17 5.66 -14.47
CA ALA A 20 -4.79 5.78 -13.08
C ALA A 20 -3.86 4.63 -12.65
N GLY A 21 -4.17 3.40 -13.05
CA GLY A 21 -3.34 2.22 -12.77
C GLY A 21 -1.96 2.29 -13.43
N LEU A 22 -1.88 2.80 -14.67
CA LEU A 22 -0.60 2.94 -15.38
C LEU A 22 0.30 3.99 -14.72
N VAL A 23 -0.24 5.17 -14.41
CA VAL A 23 0.53 6.25 -13.78
C VAL A 23 0.93 5.88 -12.35
N LEU A 24 -0.02 5.38 -11.55
CA LEU A 24 0.25 5.06 -10.14
C LEU A 24 1.04 3.75 -9.99
N GLY A 25 0.89 2.79 -10.90
CA GLY A 25 1.75 1.60 -10.94
C GLY A 25 3.20 1.96 -11.31
N GLY A 26 3.39 2.90 -12.24
CA GLY A 26 4.72 3.47 -12.50
C GLY A 26 5.31 4.19 -11.28
N TYR A 27 4.50 4.97 -10.56
CA TYR A 27 4.90 5.62 -9.31
C TYR A 27 5.29 4.61 -8.21
N ASP A 28 4.51 3.53 -8.07
CA ASP A 28 4.76 2.44 -7.12
C ASP A 28 6.12 1.79 -7.35
N GLY A 29 6.48 1.56 -8.62
CA GLY A 29 7.75 0.94 -8.99
C GLY A 29 8.99 1.81 -8.76
N ILE A 30 8.85 3.15 -8.74
CA ILE A 30 9.98 4.08 -8.56
C ILE A 30 10.11 4.55 -7.11
N PHE A 31 9.02 5.08 -6.55
CA PHE A 31 9.02 5.64 -5.20
C PHE A 31 8.47 4.62 -4.21
N GLY A 32 7.21 4.21 -4.36
CA GLY A 32 6.54 3.22 -3.50
C GLY A 32 5.83 3.71 -2.23
N PRO A 33 6.22 4.78 -1.48
CA PRO A 33 5.50 5.16 -0.27
C PRO A 33 4.17 5.83 -0.62
N GLY A 34 3.11 5.40 0.06
CA GLY A 34 1.79 6.02 -0.08
C GLY A 34 1.00 5.60 -1.32
N THR A 35 1.50 4.69 -2.18
CA THR A 35 0.80 4.22 -3.40
C THR A 35 -0.63 3.78 -3.11
N GLY A 36 -0.86 3.01 -2.04
CA GLY A 36 -2.21 2.56 -1.67
C GLY A 36 -3.18 3.70 -1.36
N THR A 37 -2.69 4.77 -0.70
CA THR A 37 -3.47 5.98 -0.42
C THR A 37 -3.74 6.76 -1.70
N PHE A 38 -2.75 6.91 -2.56
CA PHE A 38 -2.92 7.58 -3.86
C PHE A 38 -3.89 6.83 -4.78
N LEU A 39 -3.82 5.50 -4.84
CA LEU A 39 -4.79 4.65 -5.57
C LEU A 39 -6.21 4.80 -5.01
N LEU A 40 -6.35 4.78 -3.69
CA LEU A 40 -7.64 4.97 -3.03
C LEU A 40 -8.24 6.34 -3.37
N LEU A 41 -7.45 7.41 -3.27
CA LEU A 41 -7.85 8.77 -3.64
C LEU A 41 -8.18 8.88 -5.13
N ALA A 42 -7.38 8.26 -6.01
CA ALA A 42 -7.62 8.25 -7.44
C ALA A 42 -8.96 7.57 -7.78
N PHE A 43 -9.27 6.43 -7.18
CA PHE A 43 -10.54 5.74 -7.40
C PHE A 43 -11.75 6.49 -6.82
N MET A 44 -11.59 7.17 -5.69
CA MET A 44 -12.64 8.06 -5.16
C MET A 44 -12.87 9.27 -6.06
N LEU A 45 -11.81 9.95 -6.50
CA LEU A 45 -11.91 11.22 -7.22
C LEU A 45 -12.25 11.05 -8.70
N LEU A 46 -11.65 10.05 -9.36
CA LEU A 46 -11.78 9.85 -10.81
C LEU A 46 -12.96 8.94 -11.20
N LEU A 47 -13.26 7.95 -10.35
CA LEU A 47 -14.31 6.94 -10.59
C LEU A 47 -15.53 7.11 -9.68
N HIS A 48 -15.49 8.04 -8.71
CA HIS A 48 -16.59 8.29 -7.76
C HIS A 48 -17.01 7.05 -6.97
N MET A 49 -16.07 6.12 -6.76
CA MET A 49 -16.29 4.92 -5.97
C MET A 49 -16.46 5.28 -4.49
N SER A 50 -17.28 4.50 -3.78
CA SER A 50 -17.36 4.60 -2.33
C SER A 50 -16.02 4.27 -1.67
N THR A 51 -15.78 4.77 -0.46
CA THR A 51 -14.54 4.49 0.29
C THR A 51 -14.25 3.00 0.43
N ARG A 52 -15.30 2.21 0.61
CA ARG A 52 -15.19 0.75 0.72
C ARG A 52 -14.72 0.14 -0.61
N GLU A 53 -15.38 0.46 -1.72
CA GLU A 53 -15.04 -0.07 -3.05
C GLU A 53 -13.67 0.40 -3.52
N ALA A 54 -13.38 1.70 -3.36
CA ALA A 54 -12.09 2.28 -3.71
C ALA A 54 -10.94 1.63 -2.93
N SER A 55 -11.12 1.40 -1.62
CA SER A 55 -10.08 0.76 -0.80
C SER A 55 -9.85 -0.71 -1.16
N ALA A 56 -10.91 -1.45 -1.50
CA ALA A 56 -10.79 -2.83 -1.96
C ALA A 56 -10.04 -2.89 -3.30
N ASN A 57 -10.46 -2.08 -4.28
CA ASN A 57 -9.84 -2.02 -5.60
C ASN A 57 -8.38 -1.55 -5.53
N ALA A 58 -8.08 -0.54 -4.71
CA ALA A 58 -6.72 -0.04 -4.51
C ALA A 58 -5.78 -1.13 -3.97
N ARG A 59 -6.24 -1.94 -3.01
CA ARG A 59 -5.45 -3.06 -2.47
C ARG A 59 -5.19 -4.15 -3.50
N ILE A 60 -6.17 -4.44 -4.37
CA ILE A 60 -6.00 -5.42 -5.46
C ILE A 60 -4.94 -4.93 -6.45
N VAL A 61 -5.03 -3.68 -6.90
CA VAL A 61 -4.06 -3.10 -7.85
C VAL A 61 -2.66 -3.03 -7.24
N ASN A 62 -2.55 -2.61 -5.98
CA ASN A 62 -1.27 -2.57 -5.27
C ASN A 62 -0.66 -3.98 -5.13
N SER A 63 -1.48 -4.99 -4.88
CA SER A 63 -1.01 -6.39 -4.83
C SER A 63 -0.56 -6.88 -6.20
N ALA A 64 -1.31 -6.55 -7.27
CA ALA A 64 -0.95 -6.91 -8.64
C ALA A 64 0.38 -6.25 -9.08
N SER A 65 0.63 -4.99 -8.70
CA SER A 65 1.90 -4.30 -8.93
C SER A 65 3.07 -5.04 -8.26
N ASN A 66 2.93 -5.38 -6.98
CA ASN A 66 3.94 -6.15 -6.24
C ASN A 66 4.19 -7.54 -6.83
N VAL A 67 3.13 -8.25 -7.25
CA VAL A 67 3.26 -9.56 -7.93
C VAL A 67 3.98 -9.40 -9.27
N SER A 68 3.67 -8.35 -10.03
CA SER A 68 4.34 -8.06 -11.31
C SER A 68 5.83 -7.80 -11.10
N ALA A 69 6.19 -7.04 -10.06
CA ALA A 69 7.58 -6.81 -9.67
C ALA A 69 8.28 -8.14 -9.30
N PHE A 70 7.64 -8.99 -8.50
CA PHE A 70 8.16 -10.31 -8.14
C PHE A 70 8.43 -11.19 -9.37
N VAL A 71 7.45 -11.30 -10.29
CA VAL A 71 7.61 -12.06 -11.54
C VAL A 71 8.73 -11.48 -12.40
N TYR A 72 8.84 -10.15 -12.48
CA TYR A 72 9.91 -9.48 -13.22
C TYR A 72 11.30 -9.82 -12.66
N PHE A 73 11.48 -9.78 -11.33
CA PHE A 73 12.73 -10.17 -10.69
C PHE A 73 13.06 -11.65 -10.86
N LEU A 74 12.03 -12.50 -10.85
CA LEU A 74 12.16 -13.93 -11.08
C LEU A 74 12.68 -14.22 -12.49
N ILE A 75 12.12 -13.55 -13.52
CA ILE A 75 12.57 -13.68 -14.92
C ILE A 75 14.01 -13.15 -15.10
N GLN A 76 14.37 -12.04 -14.44
CA GLN A 76 15.75 -11.53 -14.48
C GLN A 76 16.77 -12.40 -13.73
N GLY A 77 16.33 -13.40 -12.94
CA GLY A 77 17.22 -14.22 -12.13
C GLY A 77 17.91 -13.48 -10.98
N LYS A 78 17.49 -12.23 -10.67
CA LYS A 78 18.07 -11.39 -9.62
C LYS A 78 17.40 -11.61 -8.26
N VAL A 79 17.12 -12.88 -7.93
CA VAL A 79 16.48 -13.26 -6.66
C VAL A 79 17.51 -13.91 -5.76
N PHE A 80 17.82 -13.26 -4.64
CA PHE A 80 18.64 -13.84 -3.58
C PHE A 80 17.80 -14.83 -2.76
N TRP A 81 17.73 -16.08 -3.23
CA TRP A 81 16.90 -17.13 -2.64
C TRP A 81 17.03 -17.33 -1.12
N PRO A 82 18.24 -17.32 -0.53
CA PRO A 82 18.37 -17.46 0.93
C PRO A 82 17.65 -16.33 1.69
N VAL A 83 17.78 -15.09 1.21
CA VAL A 83 17.11 -13.92 1.78
C VAL A 83 15.61 -13.98 1.51
N ALA A 84 15.21 -14.37 0.30
CA ALA A 84 13.81 -14.46 -0.09
C ALA A 84 13.03 -15.44 0.79
N VAL A 85 13.59 -16.62 1.08
CA VAL A 85 12.94 -17.63 1.94
C VAL A 85 12.74 -17.09 3.35
N VAL A 86 13.78 -16.49 3.96
CA VAL A 86 13.69 -15.91 5.30
C VAL A 86 12.67 -14.77 5.34
N ALA A 87 12.66 -13.91 4.32
CA ALA A 87 11.71 -12.81 4.21
C ALA A 87 10.26 -13.30 4.05
N ILE A 88 10.01 -14.34 3.25
CA ILE A 88 8.68 -14.94 3.07
C ILE A 88 8.19 -15.53 4.40
N CYS A 89 9.00 -16.37 5.04
CA CYS A 89 8.65 -16.99 6.33
C CYS A 89 8.39 -15.93 7.41
N GLY A 90 9.29 -14.94 7.53
CA GLY A 90 9.13 -13.84 8.48
C GLY A 90 7.88 -13.00 8.22
N SER A 91 7.58 -12.70 6.95
CA SER A 91 6.39 -11.94 6.57
C SER A 91 5.09 -12.71 6.88
N ILE A 92 5.05 -14.01 6.60
CA ILE A 92 3.88 -14.86 6.91
C ILE A 92 3.67 -14.94 8.42
N CYS A 93 4.71 -15.26 9.19
CA CYS A 93 4.64 -15.35 10.65
C CYS A 93 4.24 -14.00 11.28
N GLY A 94 4.86 -12.91 10.83
CA GLY A 94 4.56 -11.56 11.32
C GLY A 94 3.13 -11.13 11.00
N ASN A 95 2.64 -11.41 9.79
CA ASN A 95 1.27 -11.09 9.40
C ASN A 95 0.25 -11.90 10.21
N TRP A 96 0.51 -13.20 10.43
CA TRP A 96 -0.38 -14.06 11.21
C TRP A 96 -0.45 -13.62 12.69
N LEU A 97 0.70 -13.40 13.32
CA LEU A 97 0.77 -12.92 14.70
C LEU A 97 0.16 -11.51 14.84
N GLY A 98 0.54 -10.58 13.95
CA GLY A 98 0.08 -9.19 14.00
C GLY A 98 -1.42 -9.05 13.76
N SER A 99 -1.97 -9.74 12.76
CA SER A 99 -3.42 -9.72 12.51
C SER A 99 -4.19 -10.32 13.68
N GLY A 100 -3.72 -11.41 14.28
CA GLY A 100 -4.33 -12.02 15.46
C GLY A 100 -4.35 -11.09 16.69
N MET A 101 -3.28 -10.31 16.90
CA MET A 101 -3.22 -9.31 17.98
C MET A 101 -4.21 -8.16 17.76
N VAL A 102 -4.34 -7.68 16.51
CA VAL A 102 -5.17 -6.52 16.17
C VAL A 102 -6.67 -6.84 16.15
N ILE A 103 -7.06 -8.05 15.73
CA ILE A 103 -8.48 -8.47 15.66
C ILE A 103 -9.16 -8.38 17.03
N ASN A 104 -8.44 -8.69 18.11
CA ASN A 104 -9.02 -8.70 19.46
C ASN A 104 -9.05 -7.32 20.13
N ASN A 105 -8.02 -6.48 19.94
CA ASN A 105 -7.94 -5.13 20.51
C ASN A 105 -6.94 -4.24 19.75
N ALA A 106 -7.37 -3.67 18.63
CA ALA A 106 -6.55 -2.80 17.80
C ALA A 106 -5.96 -1.62 18.59
N ASP A 107 -6.76 -0.96 19.44
CA ASP A 107 -6.31 0.23 20.18
C ASP A 107 -5.20 -0.08 21.19
N ARG A 108 -5.24 -1.26 21.81
CA ARG A 108 -4.24 -1.67 22.81
C ARG A 108 -2.90 -2.04 22.17
N VAL A 109 -2.88 -2.41 20.90
CA VAL A 109 -1.67 -2.89 20.21
C VAL A 109 -1.13 -1.81 19.27
N VAL A 110 -1.97 -1.24 18.40
CA VAL A 110 -1.54 -0.30 17.36
C VAL A 110 -1.11 1.03 17.95
N VAL A 111 -1.89 1.60 18.87
CA VAL A 111 -1.65 2.97 19.38
C VAL A 111 -0.35 3.08 20.21
N PRO A 112 0.01 2.12 21.09
CA PRO A 112 1.30 2.16 21.78
C PRO A 112 2.49 1.97 20.84
N VAL A 113 2.39 1.03 19.89
CA VAL A 113 3.46 0.78 18.90
C VAL A 113 3.70 2.01 18.05
N PHE A 114 2.62 2.64 17.56
CA PHE A 114 2.72 3.85 16.75
C PHE A 114 3.41 4.99 17.53
N ARG A 115 2.98 5.24 18.77
CA ARG A 115 3.61 6.24 19.65
C ARG A 115 5.10 5.95 19.86
N PHE A 116 5.46 4.71 20.15
CA PHE A 116 6.84 4.30 20.36
C PHE A 116 7.71 4.54 19.12
N VAL A 117 7.26 4.11 17.94
CA VAL A 117 7.99 4.29 16.67
C VAL A 117 8.12 5.77 16.32
N LEU A 118 7.07 6.59 16.50
CA LEU A 118 7.15 8.03 16.26
C LEU A 118 8.15 8.71 17.20
N THR A 119 8.13 8.38 18.50
CA THR A 119 9.10 8.95 19.45
C THR A 119 10.53 8.58 19.07
N LEU A 120 10.79 7.33 18.70
CA LEU A 120 12.11 6.90 18.21
C LEU A 120 12.52 7.62 16.93
N LEU A 121 11.61 7.76 15.96
CA LEU A 121 11.89 8.47 14.72
C LEU A 121 12.22 9.95 14.99
N MET A 122 11.47 10.61 15.88
CA MET A 122 11.73 11.99 16.28
C MET A 122 13.10 12.14 16.94
N LEU A 123 13.47 11.22 17.84
CA LEU A 123 14.80 11.20 18.46
C LEU A 123 15.90 10.98 17.42
N LYS A 124 15.71 10.04 16.49
CA LYS A 124 16.68 9.79 15.40
C LYS A 124 16.85 11.02 14.52
N CYS A 125 15.75 11.64 14.07
CA CYS A 125 15.81 12.84 13.25
C CYS A 125 16.47 14.01 13.99
N GLY A 126 16.21 14.16 15.29
CA GLY A 126 16.91 15.14 16.12
C GLY A 126 18.41 14.85 16.18
N TYR A 127 18.80 13.61 16.43
CA TYR A 127 20.21 13.21 16.47
C TYR A 127 20.92 13.45 15.13
N ASP A 128 20.32 13.06 14.01
CA ASP A 128 20.85 13.30 12.65
C ASP A 128 21.04 14.80 12.37
N LEU A 129 20.17 15.67 12.90
CA LEU A 129 20.26 17.11 12.69
C LEU A 129 21.34 17.78 13.55
N PHE A 130 21.64 17.26 14.74
CA PHE A 130 22.58 17.86 15.69
C PHE A 130 24.01 17.28 15.61
N ILE A 131 24.15 16.03 15.19
CA ILE A 131 25.43 15.32 15.15
C ILE A 131 25.85 14.93 13.71
N GLY A 132 24.91 14.95 12.76
CA GLY A 132 25.17 14.79 11.32
C GLY A 132 25.39 16.12 10.59
#